data_AF-A0A7Y8LXY5-F1
#
_entry.id   AF-A0A7Y8LXY5-F1
#
_cell.length_a   1.000
_cell.length_b   1.000
_cell.length_c   1.000
_cell.angle_alpha   90.00
_cell.angle_beta   90.00
_cell.angle_gamma   90.00
#
_symmetry.space_group_name_H-M   'P 1'
#
loop_
_entity.id
_entity.type
_entity.pdbx_description
1 polymer ?
#
loop_
_entity_poly.entity_id
_entity_poly.type
_entity_poly.pdbx_seq_one_letter_code
_entity_poly.pdbx_strand_id
1 'polypeptide(L)'
;MSDSLSRRTLFKAAGAGIIATGSLPAMAEHLPAETGLAELRPKSKVRVGKVYLGRSRPGWPVAELDLAEEVRRFEANLAKLGAEISDIEFVDGGLISDTEQLSQAKSKLVDVTGILAVHLSLGTGSLIKGLLETGFPVMLFSMPYSGHEWHIVAALQREGKRIEVLPTSRYEDMAVAVRPFRAIHRLREAKVLHISQQEADPAYVQAVRDKFGIEIRSLFLQDLEQAY
;
A
#
# COMPACT_ATOMS: atom_id res chain seq x y z
N MET A 1 17.75 -15.66 32.12
CA MET A 1 17.03 -16.52 31.15
C MET A 1 15.77 -15.75 30.77
N SER A 2 15.64 -15.37 29.49
CA SER A 2 14.53 -14.56 28.98
C SER A 2 13.54 -15.50 28.31
N ASP A 3 12.34 -15.64 28.87
CA ASP A 3 11.25 -16.38 28.24
C ASP A 3 10.69 -15.56 27.08
N SER A 4 10.91 -16.07 25.86
CA SER A 4 10.46 -15.44 24.63
C SER A 4 8.93 -15.46 24.52
N LEU A 5 8.30 -14.29 24.48
CA LEU A 5 6.90 -14.14 24.08
C LEU A 5 6.72 -14.65 22.65
N SER A 6 6.06 -15.80 22.50
CA SER A 6 5.72 -16.40 21.21
C SER A 6 4.50 -15.71 20.58
N ARG A 7 4.46 -15.60 19.25
CA ARG A 7 3.31 -15.11 18.46
C ARG A 7 1.99 -15.78 18.87
N ARG A 8 2.05 -17.03 19.35
CA ARG A 8 0.90 -17.81 19.81
C ARG A 8 0.34 -17.33 21.16
N THR A 9 1.16 -16.71 22.00
CA THR A 9 0.74 -16.11 23.28
C THR A 9 -0.02 -14.81 23.05
N LEU A 10 0.38 -14.03 22.05
CA LEU A 10 -0.31 -12.79 21.65
C LEU A 10 -1.74 -13.06 21.14
N PHE A 11 -1.93 -14.10 20.32
CA PHE A 11 -3.26 -14.47 19.80
C PHE A 11 -4.20 -15.04 20.86
N LYS A 12 -3.68 -15.66 21.92
CA LYS A 12 -4.51 -16.12 23.05
C LYS A 12 -4.98 -14.96 23.94
N ALA A 13 -4.18 -13.91 24.09
CA ALA A 13 -4.56 -12.73 24.87
C ALA A 13 -5.67 -11.89 24.20
N ALA A 14 -5.76 -11.90 22.87
CA ALA A 14 -6.80 -11.18 22.13
C ALA A 14 -8.22 -11.79 22.28
N GLY A 15 -8.34 -13.02 22.80
CA GLY A 15 -9.62 -13.70 22.98
C GLY A 15 -10.40 -13.35 24.26
N ALA A 16 -9.81 -12.60 25.19
CA ALA A 16 -10.41 -12.30 26.50
C ALA A 16 -11.08 -10.91 26.60
N GLY A 17 -11.22 -10.19 25.49
CA GLY A 17 -11.72 -8.80 25.46
C GLY A 17 -13.19 -8.61 25.06
N ILE A 18 -14.02 -9.65 24.98
CA ILE A 18 -15.42 -9.58 24.47
C ILE A 18 -16.45 -9.88 25.57
N ILE A 19 -16.29 -9.30 26.78
CA ILE A 19 -17.36 -9.33 27.78
C ILE A 19 -17.50 -7.95 28.42
N ALA A 20 -18.06 -7.00 27.67
CA ALA A 20 -18.63 -5.75 28.20
C ALA A 20 -19.58 -5.08 27.19
N THR A 21 -20.44 -5.85 26.50
CA THR A 21 -21.44 -5.32 25.55
C THR A 21 -22.85 -5.23 26.17
N GLY A 22 -22.94 -4.93 27.47
CA GLY A 22 -24.21 -4.86 28.22
C GLY A 22 -24.75 -3.46 28.51
N SER A 23 -23.96 -2.40 28.31
CA SER A 23 -24.30 -1.03 28.77
C SER A 23 -24.23 0.05 27.69
N LEU A 24 -24.05 -0.33 26.42
CA LEU A 24 -23.93 0.63 25.31
C LEU A 24 -25.18 1.44 24.92
N PRO A 25 -26.45 1.01 25.12
CA PRO A 25 -27.57 1.81 24.62
C PRO A 25 -27.75 3.14 25.38
N ALA A 26 -27.26 3.25 26.62
CA ALA A 26 -27.35 4.49 27.40
C ALA A 26 -26.23 5.51 27.08
N MET A 27 -25.18 5.13 26.35
CA MET A 27 -24.12 6.05 25.91
C MET A 27 -24.25 6.48 24.45
N ALA A 28 -25.13 5.84 23.68
CA ALA A 28 -25.39 6.18 22.29
C ALA A 28 -26.13 7.53 22.13
N GLU A 29 -26.90 7.96 23.14
CA GLU A 29 -27.64 9.23 23.12
C GLU A 29 -26.77 10.47 23.40
N HIS A 30 -25.48 10.29 23.72
CA HIS A 30 -24.55 11.40 24.02
C HIS A 30 -23.35 11.48 23.08
N LEU A 31 -23.34 10.71 21.98
CA LEU A 31 -22.34 10.90 20.94
C LEU A 31 -22.71 12.13 20.10
N PRO A 32 -21.91 13.21 20.10
CA PRO A 32 -22.14 14.32 19.20
C PRO A 32 -22.10 13.80 17.76
N ALA A 33 -22.94 14.38 16.91
CA ALA A 33 -23.03 14.06 15.49
C ALA A 33 -21.64 13.96 14.84
N GLU A 34 -21.49 13.07 13.86
CA GLU A 34 -20.23 12.67 13.17
C GLU A 34 -19.45 13.81 12.47
N THR A 35 -19.74 15.08 12.77
CA THR A 35 -19.17 16.27 12.11
C THR A 35 -17.64 16.38 12.25
N GLY A 36 -17.01 15.78 13.27
CA GLY A 36 -15.54 15.79 13.43
C GLY A 36 -14.80 14.57 12.85
N LEU A 37 -15.48 13.44 12.63
CA LEU A 37 -14.84 12.21 12.12
C LEU A 37 -14.47 12.31 10.63
N ALA A 38 -15.14 13.19 9.88
CA ALA A 38 -14.81 13.47 8.50
C ALA A 38 -13.39 14.09 8.36
N GLU A 39 -12.96 14.91 9.33
CA GLU A 39 -11.63 15.52 9.34
C GLU A 39 -10.51 14.51 9.67
N LEU A 40 -10.85 13.36 10.25
CA LEU A 40 -9.91 12.27 10.56
C LEU A 40 -9.67 11.33 9.37
N ARG A 41 -10.35 11.55 8.24
CA ARG A 41 -10.13 10.79 7.00
C ARG A 41 -8.88 11.32 6.28
N PRO A 42 -8.21 10.48 5.46
CA PRO A 42 -7.13 10.94 4.61
C PRO A 42 -7.59 12.13 3.75
N LYS A 43 -6.79 13.18 3.73
CA LYS A 43 -7.11 14.47 3.09
C LYS A 43 -7.06 14.36 1.58
N SER A 44 -6.27 13.43 1.07
CA SER A 44 -6.05 13.23 -0.35
C SER A 44 -6.14 11.76 -0.75
N LYS A 45 -6.35 11.52 -2.05
CA LYS A 45 -6.33 10.17 -2.62
C LYS A 45 -4.90 9.62 -2.64
N VAL A 46 -4.79 8.31 -2.50
CA VAL A 46 -3.51 7.62 -2.62
C VAL A 46 -3.14 7.55 -4.09
N ARG A 47 -2.07 8.24 -4.49
CA ARG A 47 -1.57 8.19 -5.88
C ARG A 47 -0.75 6.92 -6.10
N VAL A 48 -1.19 6.05 -7.00
CA VAL A 48 -0.54 4.77 -7.31
C VAL A 48 -0.17 4.72 -8.79
N GLY A 49 1.11 4.54 -9.08
CA GLY A 49 1.56 4.27 -10.44
C GLY A 49 1.04 2.93 -10.92
N LYS A 50 0.46 2.86 -12.12
CA LYS A 50 -0.01 1.60 -12.72
C LYS A 50 0.74 1.37 -14.03
N VAL A 51 1.36 0.21 -14.15
CA VAL A 51 2.11 -0.19 -15.35
C VAL A 51 1.83 -1.65 -15.70
N TYR A 52 1.93 -1.96 -16.99
CA TYR A 52 1.82 -3.31 -17.50
C TYR A 52 3.17 -3.74 -18.08
N LEU A 53 3.65 -4.92 -17.69
CA LEU A 53 4.97 -5.43 -18.11
C LEU A 53 4.78 -6.64 -19.01
N GLY A 54 5.18 -6.52 -20.28
CA GLY A 54 5.06 -7.63 -21.22
C GLY A 54 5.92 -7.45 -22.47
N ARG A 55 6.30 -8.56 -23.10
CA ARG A 55 7.08 -8.66 -24.32
C ARG A 55 6.18 -9.19 -25.43
N SER A 56 6.26 -8.60 -26.61
CA SER A 56 5.41 -8.98 -27.75
C SER A 56 5.70 -10.40 -28.28
N ARG A 57 6.84 -10.98 -27.91
CA ARG A 57 7.21 -12.37 -28.21
C ARG A 57 7.64 -13.06 -26.91
N PRO A 58 6.68 -13.49 -26.09
CA PRO A 58 7.00 -13.99 -24.75
C PRO A 58 7.45 -15.46 -24.77
N GLY A 59 7.14 -16.21 -25.82
CA GLY A 59 7.46 -17.63 -25.92
C GLY A 59 6.56 -18.46 -25.00
N TRP A 60 7.13 -19.26 -24.12
CA TRP A 60 6.34 -20.00 -23.13
C TRP A 60 5.67 -19.04 -22.12
N PRO A 61 4.51 -19.34 -21.52
CA PRO A 61 3.61 -20.48 -21.77
C PRO A 61 2.63 -20.23 -22.91
N VAL A 62 2.57 -19.02 -23.46
CA VAL A 62 1.67 -18.65 -24.54
C VAL A 62 2.49 -18.06 -25.69
N ALA A 63 2.70 -18.85 -26.73
CA ALA A 63 3.55 -18.47 -27.87
C ALA A 63 3.09 -17.17 -28.55
N GLU A 64 1.78 -16.95 -28.57
CA GLU A 64 1.12 -15.77 -29.10
C GLU A 64 0.32 -15.08 -28.00
N LEU A 65 0.75 -13.88 -27.59
CA LEU A 65 0.08 -13.09 -26.57
C LEU A 65 -0.27 -11.72 -27.14
N ASP A 66 -1.56 -11.41 -27.18
CA ASP A 66 -2.01 -10.04 -27.48
C ASP A 66 -1.93 -9.19 -26.20
N LEU A 67 -0.83 -8.44 -26.08
CA LEU A 67 -0.62 -7.55 -24.94
C LEU A 67 -1.70 -6.48 -24.81
N ALA A 68 -2.25 -5.99 -25.93
CA ALA A 68 -3.28 -4.97 -25.88
C ALA A 68 -4.60 -5.54 -25.34
N GLU A 69 -4.94 -6.77 -25.72
CA GLU A 69 -6.11 -7.48 -25.17
C GLU A 69 -5.91 -7.80 -23.68
N GLU A 70 -4.72 -8.22 -23.29
CA GLU A 70 -4.40 -8.46 -21.89
C GLU A 70 -4.54 -7.19 -21.03
N VAL A 71 -4.01 -6.06 -21.50
CA VAL A 71 -4.18 -4.76 -20.83
C VAL A 71 -5.68 -4.43 -20.72
N ARG A 72 -6.45 -4.53 -21.82
CA ARG A 72 -7.91 -4.29 -21.78
C ARG A 72 -8.62 -5.17 -20.76
N ARG A 73 -8.25 -6.46 -20.68
CA ARG A 73 -8.81 -7.41 -19.71
C ARG A 73 -8.53 -7.00 -18.27
N PHE A 74 -7.31 -6.57 -17.97
CA PHE A 74 -6.95 -6.10 -16.63
C PHE A 74 -7.66 -4.79 -16.27
N GLU A 75 -7.71 -3.83 -17.19
CA GLU A 75 -8.43 -2.57 -16.98
C GLU A 75 -9.92 -2.80 -16.71
N ALA A 76 -10.56 -3.68 -17.49
CA ALA A 76 -11.96 -4.04 -17.29
C ALA A 76 -12.20 -4.66 -15.91
N ASN A 77 -11.30 -5.51 -15.42
CA ASN A 77 -11.44 -6.10 -14.09
C ASN A 77 -11.07 -5.13 -12.96
N LEU A 78 -10.10 -4.23 -13.17
CA LEU A 78 -9.77 -3.17 -12.23
C LEU A 78 -10.96 -2.21 -12.05
N ALA A 79 -11.65 -1.86 -13.14
CA ALA A 79 -12.85 -1.02 -13.10
C ALA A 79 -13.99 -1.64 -12.29
N LYS A 80 -14.14 -2.98 -12.29
CA LYS A 80 -15.16 -3.69 -11.50
C LYS A 80 -14.96 -3.57 -9.99
N LEU A 81 -13.76 -3.22 -9.52
CA LEU A 81 -13.47 -3.10 -8.09
C LEU A 81 -14.19 -1.90 -7.46
N GLY A 82 -14.56 -0.89 -8.25
CA GLY A 82 -15.43 0.22 -7.84
C GLY A 82 -15.03 0.85 -6.50
N ALA A 83 -15.88 0.66 -5.48
CA ALA A 83 -15.68 1.22 -4.14
C ALA A 83 -14.41 0.72 -3.44
N GLU A 84 -13.90 -0.47 -3.78
CA GLU A 84 -12.68 -1.01 -3.15
C GLU A 84 -11.42 -0.24 -3.50
N ILE A 85 -11.44 0.60 -4.53
CA ILE A 85 -10.30 1.40 -5.01
C ILE A 85 -10.66 2.87 -5.21
N SER A 86 -11.80 3.33 -4.69
CA SER A 86 -12.27 4.72 -4.88
C SER A 86 -11.38 5.77 -4.22
N ASP A 87 -10.61 5.36 -3.21
CA ASP A 87 -9.60 6.17 -2.50
C ASP A 87 -8.24 6.23 -3.22
N ILE A 88 -8.10 5.53 -4.35
CA ILE A 88 -6.89 5.49 -5.16
C ILE A 88 -7.04 6.39 -6.40
N GLU A 89 -5.98 7.13 -6.72
CA GLU A 89 -5.79 7.78 -8.01
C GLU A 89 -4.70 7.02 -8.77
N PHE A 90 -5.04 6.40 -9.90
CA PHE A 90 -4.05 5.70 -10.71
C PHE A 90 -3.36 6.65 -11.68
N VAL A 91 -2.04 6.72 -11.59
CA VAL A 91 -1.18 7.40 -12.56
C VAL A 91 -0.77 6.37 -13.62
N ASP A 92 -1.26 6.54 -14.84
CA ASP A 92 -1.01 5.59 -15.92
C ASP A 92 0.41 5.72 -16.48
N GLY A 93 1.21 4.68 -16.29
CA GLY A 93 2.52 4.53 -16.91
C GLY A 93 2.50 3.69 -18.20
N GLY A 94 1.36 3.05 -18.53
CA GLY A 94 1.15 2.32 -19.77
C GLY A 94 1.79 0.92 -19.81
N LEU A 95 1.80 0.36 -21.03
CA LEU A 95 2.47 -0.90 -21.36
C LEU A 95 3.97 -0.67 -21.58
N ILE A 96 4.79 -1.45 -20.91
CA ILE A 96 6.25 -1.41 -20.97
C ILE A 96 6.75 -2.74 -21.52
N SER A 97 7.31 -2.68 -22.72
CA SER A 97 7.88 -3.77 -23.48
C SER A 97 9.36 -3.58 -23.81
N ASP A 98 9.91 -2.40 -23.58
CA ASP A 98 11.32 -2.06 -23.81
C ASP A 98 11.81 -0.93 -22.88
N THR A 99 13.07 -0.55 -23.05
CA THR A 99 13.74 0.48 -22.24
C THR A 99 13.27 1.91 -22.55
N GLU A 100 12.80 2.17 -23.77
CA GLU A 100 12.29 3.49 -24.15
C GLU A 100 10.95 3.74 -23.44
N GLN A 101 10.02 2.79 -23.55
CA GLN A 101 8.74 2.81 -22.85
C GLN A 101 8.93 2.85 -21.33
N LEU A 102 9.94 2.15 -20.80
CA LEU A 102 10.27 2.23 -19.38
C LEU A 102 10.68 3.65 -18.97
N SER A 103 11.49 4.32 -19.79
CA SER A 103 11.92 5.69 -19.53
C SER A 103 10.75 6.67 -19.58
N GLN A 104 9.83 6.49 -20.53
CA GLN A 104 8.58 7.25 -20.62
C GLN A 104 7.65 6.99 -19.43
N ALA A 105 7.55 5.75 -18.95
CA ALA A 105 6.79 5.45 -17.75
C ALA A 105 7.40 6.15 -16.53
N LYS A 106 8.73 6.07 -16.35
CA LYS A 106 9.44 6.74 -15.24
C LYS A 106 9.18 8.25 -15.20
N SER A 107 9.09 8.93 -16.34
CA SER A 107 8.82 10.38 -16.37
C SER A 107 7.38 10.74 -16.02
N LYS A 108 6.41 9.82 -16.20
CA LYS A 108 5.01 9.99 -15.77
C LYS A 108 4.81 9.67 -14.30
N LEU A 109 5.55 8.69 -13.77
CA LEU A 109 5.41 8.18 -12.41
C LEU A 109 6.07 9.12 -11.37
N VAL A 110 5.54 10.33 -11.26
CA VAL A 110 6.02 11.37 -10.33
C VAL A 110 5.06 11.52 -9.16
N ASP A 111 5.63 11.63 -7.96
CA ASP A 111 4.87 11.84 -6.71
C ASP A 111 3.80 10.75 -6.46
N VAL A 112 4.12 9.52 -6.84
CA VAL A 112 3.32 8.34 -6.49
C VAL A 112 3.75 7.77 -5.14
N THR A 113 2.83 7.13 -4.43
CA THR A 113 3.13 6.43 -3.17
C THR A 113 3.82 5.10 -3.41
N GLY A 114 3.54 4.48 -4.56
CA GLY A 114 4.10 3.21 -5.00
C GLY A 114 3.59 2.83 -6.38
N ILE A 115 4.08 1.72 -6.91
CA ILE A 115 3.78 1.24 -8.26
C ILE A 115 3.11 -0.12 -8.17
N LEU A 116 1.91 -0.25 -8.72
CA LEU A 116 1.29 -1.52 -9.08
C LEU A 116 1.79 -1.92 -10.47
N ALA A 117 2.62 -2.95 -10.54
CA ALA A 117 3.14 -3.50 -11.78
C ALA A 117 2.41 -4.80 -12.11
N VAL A 118 1.65 -4.82 -13.20
CA VAL A 118 0.93 -6.00 -13.68
C VAL A 118 1.83 -6.77 -14.64
N HIS A 119 2.21 -7.99 -14.27
CA HIS A 119 3.07 -8.85 -15.03
C HIS A 119 2.26 -9.66 -16.05
N LEU A 120 2.52 -9.44 -17.35
CA LEU A 120 1.79 -10.06 -18.45
C LEU A 120 2.56 -11.17 -19.15
N SER A 121 3.90 -11.11 -19.16
CA SER A 121 4.71 -12.05 -19.93
C SER A 121 6.12 -12.30 -19.37
N LEU A 122 6.74 -13.42 -19.78
CA LEU A 122 8.18 -13.65 -19.59
C LEU A 122 9.06 -12.56 -20.21
N GLY A 123 10.30 -12.47 -19.73
CA GLY A 123 11.36 -11.60 -20.25
C GLY A 123 11.30 -10.16 -19.72
N THR A 124 10.59 -9.93 -18.61
CA THR A 124 10.35 -8.59 -18.04
C THR A 124 11.27 -8.26 -16.88
N GLY A 125 12.16 -9.18 -16.47
CA GLY A 125 13.04 -9.00 -15.31
C GLY A 125 13.90 -7.73 -15.34
N SER A 126 14.43 -7.33 -16.50
CA SER A 126 15.17 -6.06 -16.64
C SER A 126 14.27 -4.84 -16.50
N LEU A 127 13.01 -4.91 -16.93
CA LEU A 127 12.03 -3.84 -16.78
C LEU A 127 11.63 -3.68 -15.31
N ILE A 128 11.41 -4.78 -14.59
CA ILE A 128 11.16 -4.77 -13.14
C ILE A 128 12.32 -4.11 -12.39
N LYS A 129 13.56 -4.51 -12.69
CA LYS A 129 14.76 -3.90 -12.09
C LYS A 129 14.84 -2.40 -12.38
N GLY A 130 14.58 -2.00 -13.61
CA GLY A 130 14.61 -0.59 -13.98
C GLY A 130 13.49 0.21 -13.32
N LEU A 131 12.30 -0.33 -13.11
CA LEU A 131 11.26 0.34 -12.30
C LEU A 131 11.72 0.60 -10.86
N LEU A 132 12.45 -0.34 -10.25
CA LEU A 132 12.96 -0.20 -8.88
C LEU A 132 14.02 0.88 -8.72
N GLU A 133 14.62 1.37 -9.82
CA GLU A 133 15.53 2.52 -9.79
C GLU A 133 14.81 3.84 -9.48
N THR A 134 13.49 3.89 -9.63
CA THR A 134 12.69 5.07 -9.22
C THR A 134 12.69 5.29 -7.71
N GLY A 135 13.04 4.28 -6.91
CA GLY A 135 12.99 4.32 -5.45
C GLY A 135 11.60 4.14 -4.84
N PHE A 136 10.54 4.12 -5.67
CA PHE A 136 9.19 3.82 -5.22
C PHE A 136 9.04 2.32 -4.90
N PRO A 137 8.25 1.96 -3.87
CA PRO A 137 7.91 0.57 -3.61
C PRO A 137 7.06 0.00 -4.76
N VAL A 138 7.37 -1.21 -5.21
CA VAL A 138 6.68 -1.90 -6.31
C VAL A 138 5.92 -3.11 -5.77
N MET A 139 4.64 -3.22 -6.12
CA MET A 139 3.85 -4.43 -5.94
C MET A 139 3.67 -5.10 -7.30
N LEU A 140 4.29 -6.27 -7.47
CA LEU A 140 4.20 -7.07 -8.68
C LEU A 140 2.96 -7.97 -8.60
N PHE A 141 1.91 -7.63 -9.33
CA PHE A 141 0.77 -8.52 -9.52
C PHE A 141 1.09 -9.48 -10.66
N SER A 142 1.13 -10.78 -10.38
CA SER A 142 1.45 -11.80 -11.40
C SER A 142 0.43 -12.92 -11.36
N MET A 143 -0.28 -13.13 -12.46
CA MET A 143 -1.11 -14.33 -12.57
C MET A 143 -0.26 -15.58 -12.78
N PRO A 144 -0.72 -16.76 -12.32
CA PRO A 144 -0.16 -18.03 -12.77
C PRO A 144 -0.10 -18.05 -14.30
N TYR A 145 1.02 -18.53 -14.84
CA TYR A 145 1.30 -18.57 -16.29
C TYR A 145 1.45 -17.21 -17.00
N SER A 146 1.51 -16.07 -16.30
CA SER A 146 1.97 -14.81 -16.94
C SER A 146 3.49 -14.78 -17.14
N GLY A 147 4.25 -15.56 -16.37
CA GLY A 147 5.70 -15.63 -16.49
C GLY A 147 6.35 -16.28 -15.27
N HIS A 148 7.65 -16.06 -15.09
CA HIS A 148 8.45 -16.70 -14.03
C HIS A 148 9.15 -15.68 -13.12
N GLU A 149 9.08 -14.39 -13.41
CA GLU A 149 9.85 -13.31 -12.80
C GLU A 149 9.53 -13.09 -11.30
N TRP A 150 8.48 -13.72 -10.77
CA TRP A 150 8.26 -13.78 -9.33
C TRP A 150 9.46 -14.38 -8.57
N HIS A 151 10.26 -15.25 -9.21
CA HIS A 151 11.43 -15.88 -8.58
C HIS A 151 12.56 -14.89 -8.23
N ILE A 152 12.69 -13.77 -8.96
CA ILE A 152 13.76 -12.79 -8.70
C ILE A 152 13.45 -11.88 -7.51
N VAL A 153 12.20 -11.86 -7.02
CA VAL A 153 11.74 -10.93 -5.98
C VAL A 153 12.50 -11.13 -4.67
N ALA A 154 12.72 -12.37 -4.23
CA ALA A 154 13.47 -12.64 -2.99
C ALA A 154 14.94 -12.18 -3.07
N ALA A 155 15.55 -12.23 -4.26
CA ALA A 155 16.91 -11.71 -4.45
C ALA A 155 16.93 -10.18 -4.39
N LEU A 156 15.99 -9.53 -5.05
CA LEU A 156 15.84 -8.07 -5.02
C LEU A 156 15.55 -7.56 -3.59
N GLN A 157 14.74 -8.28 -2.81
CA GLN A 157 14.50 -7.94 -1.40
C GLN A 157 15.78 -8.01 -0.57
N ARG A 158 16.64 -9.02 -0.79
CA ARG A 158 17.96 -9.12 -0.14
C ARG A 158 18.91 -7.99 -0.54
N GLU A 159 18.76 -7.44 -1.74
CA GLU A 159 19.46 -6.23 -2.20
C GLU A 159 18.86 -4.93 -1.64
N GLY A 160 17.85 -5.01 -0.76
CA GLY A 160 17.20 -3.86 -0.16
C GLY A 160 16.18 -3.16 -1.08
N LYS A 161 15.83 -3.76 -2.22
CA LYS A 161 14.79 -3.22 -3.10
C LYS A 161 13.41 -3.40 -2.45
N ARG A 162 12.58 -2.37 -2.56
CA ARG A 162 11.22 -2.36 -2.03
C ARG A 162 10.28 -2.98 -3.06
N ILE A 163 10.25 -4.30 -3.11
CA ILE A 163 9.38 -5.06 -4.00
C ILE A 163 8.70 -6.20 -3.25
N GLU A 164 7.44 -6.45 -3.58
CA GLU A 164 6.69 -7.64 -3.16
C GLU A 164 5.92 -8.20 -4.36
N VAL A 165 5.57 -9.48 -4.32
CA VAL A 165 4.80 -10.14 -5.36
C VAL A 165 3.51 -10.74 -4.83
N LEU A 166 2.44 -10.57 -5.60
CA LEU A 166 1.15 -11.19 -5.35
C LEU A 166 0.86 -12.20 -6.46
N PRO A 167 1.24 -13.48 -6.28
CA PRO A 167 0.99 -14.53 -7.25
C PRO A 167 -0.44 -15.07 -7.11
N THR A 168 -1.38 -14.54 -7.90
CA THR A 168 -2.81 -14.85 -7.78
C THR A 168 -3.51 -14.81 -9.12
N SER A 169 -4.50 -15.67 -9.32
CA SER A 169 -5.39 -15.67 -10.50
C SER A 169 -6.65 -14.82 -10.30
N ARG A 170 -6.79 -14.19 -9.12
CA ARG A 170 -7.98 -13.40 -8.77
C ARG A 170 -7.73 -11.92 -9.04
N TYR A 171 -8.53 -11.32 -9.91
CA TYR A 171 -8.36 -9.90 -10.24
C TYR A 171 -8.68 -8.98 -9.05
N GLU A 172 -9.59 -9.40 -8.17
CA GLU A 172 -9.94 -8.65 -6.94
C GLU A 172 -8.72 -8.41 -6.04
N ASP A 173 -7.71 -9.27 -6.10
CA ASP A 173 -6.50 -9.14 -5.31
C ASP A 173 -5.64 -7.92 -5.74
N MET A 174 -5.95 -7.25 -6.86
CA MET A 174 -5.38 -5.93 -7.18
C MET A 174 -5.76 -4.88 -6.12
N ALA A 175 -6.93 -4.98 -5.48
CA ALA A 175 -7.29 -4.12 -4.35
C ALA A 175 -6.46 -4.44 -3.08
N VAL A 176 -6.03 -5.70 -2.94
CA VAL A 176 -5.13 -6.13 -1.86
C VAL A 176 -3.72 -5.61 -2.12
N ALA A 177 -3.25 -5.69 -3.38
CA ALA A 177 -1.93 -5.27 -3.82
C ALA A 177 -1.62 -3.79 -3.48
N VAL A 178 -2.63 -2.91 -3.50
CA VAL A 178 -2.46 -1.47 -3.19
C VAL A 178 -2.59 -1.12 -1.71
N ARG A 179 -2.94 -2.07 -0.82
CA ARG A 179 -3.10 -1.80 0.63
C ARG A 179 -1.84 -1.24 1.30
N PRO A 180 -0.62 -1.71 1.01
CA PRO A 180 0.58 -1.11 1.58
C PRO A 180 0.73 0.36 1.22
N PHE A 181 0.34 0.76 0.00
CA PHE A 181 0.39 2.16 -0.44
C PHE A 181 -0.60 3.02 0.36
N ARG A 182 -1.82 2.49 0.64
CA ARG A 182 -2.75 3.16 1.55
C ARG A 182 -2.15 3.41 2.92
N ALA A 183 -1.47 2.41 3.49
CA ALA A 183 -0.84 2.55 4.80
C ALA A 183 0.25 3.64 4.77
N ILE A 184 1.14 3.62 3.76
CA ILE A 184 2.19 4.64 3.61
C ILE A 184 1.58 6.04 3.50
N HIS A 185 0.56 6.21 2.66
CA HIS A 185 -0.10 7.50 2.47
C HIS A 185 -0.77 7.99 3.75
N ARG A 186 -1.51 7.12 4.43
CA ARG A 186 -2.19 7.47 5.69
C ARG A 186 -1.21 7.86 6.79
N LEU A 187 -0.06 7.18 6.89
CA LEU A 187 0.96 7.54 7.88
C LEU A 187 1.55 8.93 7.62
N ARG A 188 1.72 9.34 6.35
CA ARG A 188 2.21 10.68 6.00
C ARG A 188 1.24 11.80 6.38
N GLU A 189 -0.06 11.51 6.45
CA GLU A 189 -1.09 12.47 6.85
C GLU A 189 -1.49 12.34 8.33
N ALA A 190 -0.98 11.32 9.03
CA ALA A 190 -1.38 11.00 10.39
C ALA A 190 -0.79 11.99 11.40
N LYS A 191 -1.60 12.28 12.42
CA LYS A 191 -1.19 13.01 13.60
C LYS A 191 -1.36 12.14 14.84
N VAL A 192 -0.34 12.12 15.70
CA VAL A 192 -0.37 11.42 16.99
C VAL A 192 -0.43 12.48 18.09
N LEU A 193 -1.46 12.41 18.92
CA LEU A 193 -1.59 13.23 20.10
C LEU A 193 -0.92 12.51 21.28
N HIS A 194 0.16 13.09 21.78
CA HIS A 194 0.91 12.59 22.93
C HIS A 194 0.44 13.33 24.18
N ILE A 195 -0.38 12.67 25.01
CA ILE A 195 -0.89 13.27 26.24
C ILE A 195 -0.03 12.82 27.40
N SER A 196 0.67 13.76 28.03
CA SER A 196 1.60 13.49 29.13
C SER A 196 1.79 14.72 30.02
N GLN A 197 2.56 14.58 31.08
CA GLN A 197 3.02 15.71 31.90
C GLN A 197 4.29 16.37 31.33
N GLN A 198 4.93 15.73 30.35
CA GLN A 198 6.16 16.20 29.72
C GLN A 198 6.02 16.14 28.20
N GLU A 199 6.79 16.98 27.51
CA GLU A 199 6.93 16.93 26.05
C GLU A 199 7.42 15.56 25.57
N ALA A 200 7.00 15.17 24.37
CA ALA A 200 7.59 14.04 23.68
C ALA A 200 9.07 14.30 23.42
N ASP A 201 9.91 13.25 23.51
CA ASP A 201 11.33 13.35 23.19
C ASP A 201 11.52 13.93 21.77
N PRO A 202 12.14 15.12 21.62
CA PRO A 202 12.31 15.77 20.33
C PRO A 202 13.06 14.89 19.31
N ALA A 203 14.03 14.08 19.77
CA ALA A 203 14.79 13.19 18.89
C ALA A 203 13.89 12.10 18.31
N TYR A 204 13.00 11.53 19.13
CA TYR A 204 12.03 10.54 18.68
C TYR A 204 10.98 11.14 17.74
N VAL A 205 10.45 12.33 18.06
CA VAL A 205 9.49 13.04 17.20
C VAL A 205 10.07 13.28 15.81
N GLN A 206 11.32 13.76 15.75
CA GLN A 206 11.99 14.00 14.48
C GLN A 206 12.24 12.70 13.71
N ALA A 207 12.71 11.64 14.38
CA ALA A 207 12.96 10.34 13.74
C ALA A 207 11.68 9.72 13.15
N VAL A 208 10.54 9.85 13.85
CA VAL A 208 9.25 9.36 13.36
C VAL A 208 8.76 10.18 12.16
N ARG A 209 8.92 11.50 12.21
CA ARG A 209 8.58 12.39 11.09
C ARG A 209 9.40 12.07 9.85
N ASP A 210 10.71 11.92 9.97
CA ASP A 210 11.60 11.64 8.84
C ASP A 210 11.33 10.27 8.22
N LYS A 211 11.00 9.27 9.06
CA LYS A 211 10.79 7.91 8.60
C LYS A 211 9.40 7.67 7.99
N PHE A 212 8.35 8.25 8.57
CA PHE A 212 6.96 7.93 8.23
C PHE A 212 6.13 9.13 7.78
N GLY A 213 6.61 10.36 8.01
CA GLY A 213 5.86 11.59 7.75
C GLY A 213 4.85 11.94 8.84
N ILE A 214 4.79 11.18 9.95
CA ILE A 214 3.80 11.37 11.02
C ILE A 214 4.15 12.62 11.84
N GLU A 215 3.14 13.41 12.16
CA GLU A 215 3.24 14.56 13.07
C GLU A 215 2.90 14.12 14.50
N ILE A 216 3.80 14.29 15.46
CA ILE A 216 3.50 14.07 16.89
C ILE A 216 3.31 15.43 17.56
N ARG A 217 2.19 15.59 18.28
CA ARG A 217 1.86 16.79 19.05
C ARG A 217 1.68 16.42 20.51
N SER A 218 2.51 16.99 21.38
CA SER A 218 2.28 16.89 22.82
C SER A 218 1.11 17.77 23.22
N LEU A 219 0.27 17.25 24.10
CA LEU A 219 -0.83 17.95 24.74
C LEU A 219 -0.74 17.69 26.25
N PHE A 220 -1.22 18.65 27.02
CA PHE A 220 -1.21 18.61 28.47
C PHE A 220 -2.62 18.59 29.03
N LEU A 221 -2.75 18.34 30.33
CA LEU A 221 -4.05 18.28 31.00
C LEU A 221 -4.90 19.54 30.73
N GLN A 222 -4.28 20.72 30.72
CA GLN A 222 -4.95 21.99 30.46
C GLN A 222 -5.56 22.07 29.05
N ASP A 223 -4.91 21.47 28.05
CA ASP A 223 -5.44 21.41 26.67
C ASP A 223 -6.68 20.51 26.60
N LEU A 224 -6.72 19.44 27.40
CA LEU A 224 -7.90 18.58 27.53
C LEU A 224 -9.02 19.27 28.28
N GLU A 225 -8.72 19.94 29.39
CA GLU A 225 -9.70 20.69 30.19
C GLU A 225 -10.34 21.84 29.40
N GLN A 226 -9.64 22.43 28.41
CA GLN A 226 -10.22 23.44 27.54
C GLN A 226 -11.15 22.86 26.46
N ALA A 227 -10.97 21.58 26.11
CA ALA A 227 -11.73 20.93 25.05
C ALA A 227 -13.06 20.32 25.52
N TYR A 228 -13.25 20.14 26.84
CA TYR A 228 -14.42 19.51 27.47
C TYR A 228 -15.08 20.43 28.50
#